data_AF-A0A7X5FAN4-F1
#
_entry.id   AF-A0A7X5FAN4-F1
#
_cell.length_a   1.000
_cell.length_b   1.000
_cell.length_c   1.000
_cell.angle_alpha   90.00
_cell.angle_beta   90.00
_cell.angle_gamma   90.00
#
_symmetry.space_group_name_H-M   'P 1'
#
loop_
_entity.id
_entity.type
_entity.pdbx_description
1 polymer ?
#
loop_
_entity_poly.entity_id
_entity_poly.type
_entity_poly.pdbx_seq_one_letter_code
_entity_poly.pdbx_strand_id
1 'polypeptide(L)'
;MLNPYLEYLKDNPNNYWFKAKLYGWGWMPAKWQGWLVLLVYTAAVLFLAFRVEDNLTEENVLSEFILPLLGLTLILVLICYKTGESPKWQWGLKKK
;
A
#
# COMPACT_ATOMS: atom_id res chain seq x y z
N MET A 1 6.80 -15.44 23.33
CA MET A 1 7.77 -14.73 22.48
C MET A 1 6.99 -14.14 21.32
N LEU A 2 6.91 -12.80 21.21
CA LEU A 2 6.31 -12.18 20.02
C LEU A 2 7.18 -12.51 18.81
N ASN A 3 6.55 -12.62 17.63
CA ASN A 3 7.29 -12.76 16.38
C ASN A 3 8.21 -11.53 16.23
N PRO A 4 9.53 -11.68 15.98
CA PRO A 4 10.46 -10.56 15.78
C PRO A 4 9.98 -9.55 14.72
N TYR A 5 9.15 -10.00 13.78
CA TYR A 5 8.46 -9.14 12.83
C TYR A 5 7.52 -8.12 13.48
N LEU A 6 6.75 -8.53 14.50
CA LEU A 6 5.83 -7.66 15.22
C LEU A 6 6.59 -6.65 16.09
N GLU A 7 7.70 -7.06 16.69
CA GLU A 7 8.57 -6.15 17.46
C GLU A 7 9.15 -5.07 16.55
N TYR A 8 9.64 -5.45 15.36
CA TYR A 8 10.07 -4.48 14.36
C TYR A 8 8.95 -3.50 13.97
N LEU A 9 7.73 -3.98 13.72
CA LEU A 9 6.62 -3.07 13.37
C LEU A 9 6.22 -2.13 14.51
N LYS A 10 6.28 -2.61 15.76
CA LYS A 10 6.01 -1.81 16.96
C LYS A 10 7.09 -0.77 17.23
N ASP A 11 8.34 -1.06 16.89
CA ASP A 11 9.47 -0.13 16.99
C ASP A 11 9.37 0.97 15.92
N ASN A 12 8.51 1.96 16.15
CA ASN A 12 8.21 3.05 15.22
C ASN A 12 8.40 4.43 15.87
N PRO A 13 9.64 4.81 16.24
CA PRO A 13 9.92 6.08 16.92
C PRO A 13 9.56 7.31 16.08
N ASN A 14 9.68 7.19 14.76
CA ASN A 14 9.37 8.27 13.80
C ASN A 14 7.88 8.33 13.41
N ASN A 15 7.04 7.51 14.03
CA ASN A 15 5.59 7.56 13.87
C ASN A 15 5.08 7.35 12.43
N TYR A 16 5.83 6.63 11.59
CA TYR A 16 5.47 6.34 10.21
C TYR A 16 4.12 5.62 10.10
N TRP A 17 3.33 5.96 9.09
CA TRP A 17 2.08 5.26 8.80
C TRP A 17 2.36 3.90 8.17
N PHE A 18 3.43 3.85 7.37
CA PHE A 18 3.89 2.69 6.62
C PHE A 18 5.35 2.39 6.96
N LYS A 19 5.66 1.16 7.37
CA LYS A 19 7.05 0.71 7.57
C LYS A 19 7.52 -0.13 6.39
N ALA A 20 8.82 -0.14 6.13
CA ALA A 20 9.38 -1.00 5.08
C ALA A 20 9.15 -2.47 5.46
N LYS A 21 8.78 -3.33 4.51
CA LYS A 21 8.61 -4.76 4.80
C LYS A 21 9.94 -5.37 5.21
N LEU A 22 9.96 -6.15 6.30
CA LEU A 22 11.18 -6.79 6.81
C LEU A 22 11.78 -7.82 5.82
N TYR A 23 10.94 -8.40 4.98
CA TYR A 23 11.33 -9.33 3.94
C TYR A 23 10.81 -8.82 2.58
N GLY A 24 11.72 -8.70 1.61
CA GLY A 24 11.45 -8.18 0.27
C GLY A 24 11.47 -6.66 0.18
N TRP A 25 10.62 -6.10 -0.70
CA TRP A 25 10.51 -4.67 -0.98
C TRP A 25 9.08 -4.16 -0.79
N GLY A 26 8.96 -2.88 -0.48
CA GLY A 26 7.70 -2.17 -0.30
C GLY A 26 7.37 -1.89 1.16
N TRP A 27 6.08 -1.65 1.43
CA TRP A 27 5.61 -1.15 2.72
C TRP A 27 4.52 -2.02 3.34
N MET A 28 4.34 -1.87 4.64
CA MET A 28 3.22 -2.42 5.40
C MET A 28 2.71 -1.39 6.41
N PRO A 29 1.38 -1.26 6.61
CA PRO A 29 0.83 -0.31 7.56
C PRO A 29 1.27 -0.65 8.99
N ALA A 30 1.93 0.31 9.64
CA ALA A 30 2.36 0.21 11.03
C ALA A 30 1.36 0.90 11.99
N LYS A 31 0.49 1.76 11.46
CA LYS A 31 -0.54 2.49 12.21
C LYS A 31 -1.90 2.44 11.54
N TRP A 32 -2.93 2.79 12.32
CA TRP A 32 -4.31 2.84 11.83
C TRP A 32 -4.50 3.78 10.64
N GLN A 33 -3.71 4.86 10.51
CA GLN A 33 -3.76 5.73 9.33
C GLN A 33 -3.37 4.99 8.05
N GLY A 34 -2.34 4.15 8.11
CA GLY A 34 -1.92 3.33 6.96
C GLY A 34 -2.98 2.30 6.59
N TRP A 35 -3.65 1.71 7.59
CA TRP A 35 -4.80 0.82 7.38
C TRP A 35 -6.00 1.56 6.76
N LEU A 36 -6.29 2.77 7.21
CA LEU A 36 -7.36 3.59 6.64
C LEU A 36 -7.07 3.93 5.17
N VAL A 37 -5.84 4.34 4.84
CA VAL A 37 -5.42 4.60 3.46
C VAL A 37 -5.59 3.35 2.60
N LEU A 38 -5.18 2.18 3.10
CA LEU A 38 -5.34 0.92 2.39
C LEU A 38 -6.82 0.58 2.17
N LEU A 39 -7.67 0.77 3.19
CA LEU A 39 -9.11 0.54 3.10
C LEU A 39 -9.76 1.45 2.05
N VAL A 40 -9.44 2.75 2.07
CA VAL A 40 -9.93 3.72 1.08
C VAL A 40 -9.49 3.34 -0.33
N TYR A 41 -8.23 2.95 -0.51
CA TYR A 41 -7.74 2.46 -1.80
C TYR A 41 -8.49 1.21 -2.26
N THR A 42 -8.65 0.20 -1.39
CA THR A 42 -9.42 -1.01 -1.72
C THR A 42 -10.86 -0.69 -2.07
N ALA A 43 -11.53 0.18 -1.31
CA ALA A 43 -12.89 0.60 -1.60
C ALA A 43 -12.99 1.33 -2.95
N ALA A 44 -12.03 2.19 -3.29
CA ALA A 44 -11.98 2.88 -4.58
C ALA A 44 -11.77 1.90 -5.76
N VAL A 45 -10.91 0.89 -5.59
CA VAL A 45 -10.70 -0.15 -6.60
C VAL A 45 -11.94 -1.03 -6.77
N LEU A 46 -12.61 -1.40 -5.68
CA LEU A 46 -13.87 -2.16 -5.75
C LEU A 46 -14.97 -1.33 -6.41
N PHE A 47 -15.09 -0.05 -6.06
CA PHE A 47 -16.03 0.87 -6.70
C PHE A 47 -15.77 0.96 -8.21
N LEU A 48 -14.51 1.09 -8.62
CA LEU A 48 -14.12 1.07 -10.03
C LEU A 48 -14.54 -0.24 -10.71
N ALA A 49 -14.27 -1.39 -10.09
CA ALA A 49 -14.62 -2.70 -10.64
C ALA A 49 -16.14 -2.86 -10.82
N PHE A 50 -16.94 -2.55 -9.80
CA PHE A 50 -18.40 -2.66 -9.88
C PHE A 50 -19.05 -1.64 -10.83
N ARG A 51 -18.49 -0.43 -10.95
CA ARG A 51 -19.03 0.60 -11.86
C ARG A 51 -18.88 0.21 -13.33
N VAL A 52 -17.87 -0.59 -13.62
CA VAL A 52 -17.37 -0.81 -14.97
C VAL A 52 -17.92 -2.11 -15.58
N GLU A 53 -18.41 -3.04 -14.74
CA GLU A 53 -18.94 -4.36 -15.14
C GLU A 53 -20.04 -4.31 -16.23
N ASP A 54 -20.89 -3.28 -16.24
CA ASP A 54 -22.01 -3.18 -17.19
C ASP A 54 -21.66 -2.51 -18.54
N ASN A 55 -20.52 -1.81 -18.67
CA ASN A 55 -20.22 -0.94 -19.82
C ASN A 55 -18.83 -1.16 -20.46
N LEU A 56 -18.11 -2.23 -20.08
CA LEU A 56 -16.79 -2.50 -20.66
C LEU A 56 -16.89 -3.04 -22.09
N THR A 57 -16.27 -2.31 -23.00
CA THR A 57 -15.94 -2.71 -24.36
C THR A 57 -14.42 -2.67 -24.54
N GLU A 58 -13.86 -3.48 -25.44
CA GLU A 58 -12.41 -3.50 -25.68
C GLU A 58 -11.82 -2.09 -25.95
N GLU A 59 -12.62 -1.20 -26.54
CA GLU A 59 -12.23 0.18 -26.85
C GLU A 59 -12.13 1.11 -25.63
N ASN A 60 -12.88 0.86 -24.54
CA ASN A 60 -12.95 1.76 -23.37
C ASN A 60 -12.27 1.19 -22.10
N VAL A 61 -11.85 -0.09 -22.10
CA VAL A 61 -11.15 -0.72 -20.95
C VAL A 61 -9.96 0.12 -20.48
N LEU A 62 -9.19 0.67 -21.42
CA LEU A 62 -7.99 1.45 -21.09
C LEU A 62 -8.33 2.72 -20.30
N SER A 63 -9.30 3.49 -20.77
CA SER A 63 -9.66 4.80 -20.20
C SER A 63 -10.58 4.70 -18.98
N GLU A 64 -11.48 3.72 -18.96
CA GLU A 64 -12.48 3.57 -17.90
C GLU A 64 -12.02 2.69 -16.74
N PHE A 65 -11.02 1.84 -16.95
CA PHE A 65 -10.52 0.94 -15.91
C PHE A 65 -9.01 1.06 -15.66
N ILE A 66 -8.18 0.80 -16.67
CA ILE A 66 -6.73 0.69 -16.48
C ILE A 66 -6.12 2.02 -16.03
N LEU A 67 -6.45 3.12 -16.71
CA LEU A 67 -5.86 4.42 -16.41
C LEU A 67 -6.26 4.94 -15.01
N PRO A 68 -7.55 4.90 -14.59
CA PRO A 68 -7.94 5.20 -13.22
C PRO A 68 -7.27 4.29 -12.18
N LEU A 69 -7.18 2.98 -12.44
CA LEU A 69 -6.54 2.01 -11.53
C LEU A 69 -5.05 2.33 -11.33
N LEU A 70 -4.34 2.63 -12.41
CA LEU A 70 -2.94 3.06 -12.36
C LEU A 70 -2.80 4.38 -11.60
N GLY A 71 -3.71 5.34 -11.82
CA GLY A 71 -3.77 6.60 -11.08
C GLY A 71 -3.94 6.40 -9.58
N LEU A 72 -4.92 5.58 -9.17
CA LEU A 72 -5.15 5.22 -7.76
C LEU A 72 -3.91 4.55 -7.14
N THR A 73 -3.30 3.63 -7.89
CA THR A 73 -2.10 2.91 -7.42
C THR A 73 -0.91 3.85 -7.28
N LEU A 74 -0.72 4.78 -8.21
CA LEU A 74 0.33 5.79 -8.11
C LEU A 74 0.10 6.72 -6.91
N ILE A 75 -1.13 7.14 -6.66
CA ILE A 75 -1.49 7.94 -5.48
C ILE A 75 -1.16 7.17 -4.19
N LEU A 76 -1.53 5.89 -4.11
CA LEU A 76 -1.18 5.04 -2.97
C LEU A 76 0.33 4.97 -2.77
N VAL A 77 1.09 4.75 -3.83
CA VAL A 77 2.56 4.71 -3.80
C VAL A 77 3.13 6.04 -3.30
N LEU A 78 2.64 7.18 -3.79
CA LEU A 78 3.07 8.50 -3.33
C LEU A 78 2.79 8.73 -1.84
N ILE A 79 1.63 8.29 -1.35
CA ILE A 79 1.28 8.36 0.08
C ILE A 79 2.25 7.49 0.90
N CYS A 80 2.52 6.25 0.46
CA CYS A 80 3.46 5.36 1.11
C CYS A 80 4.88 5.93 1.16
N TYR A 81 5.36 6.56 0.08
CA TYR A 81 6.66 7.23 0.06
C TYR A 81 6.73 8.44 1.00
N LYS A 82 5.66 9.24 1.08
CA LYS A 82 5.64 10.47 1.88
C LYS A 82 5.45 10.19 3.38
N THR A 83 4.68 9.17 3.72
CA THR A 83 4.27 8.88 5.11
C THR A 83 4.94 7.64 5.70
N GLY A 84 5.76 6.95 4.90
CA GLY A 84 6.43 5.72 5.28
C GLY A 84 7.94 5.80 5.31
N GLU A 85 8.55 4.76 5.88
CA GLU A 85 9.99 4.55 5.79
C GLU A 85 10.43 4.43 4.34
N SER A 86 11.63 4.90 4.00
CA SER A 86 12.18 4.71 2.66
C SER A 86 12.19 3.23 2.29
N PRO A 87 11.65 2.86 1.11
CA PRO A 87 11.57 1.47 0.72
C PRO A 87 12.98 0.95 0.48
N LYS A 88 13.29 -0.16 1.13
CA LYS A 88 14.57 -0.83 1.00
C LYS A 88 14.33 -2.31 0.86
N TRP A 89 15.17 -2.95 0.06
CA TRP A 89 15.20 -4.40 0.00
C TRP A 89 15.86 -4.94 1.27
N GLN A 90 15.17 -5.78 2.02
CA GLN A 90 15.69 -6.41 3.24
C GLN A 90 15.22 -7.87 3.35
N TRP A 91 16.01 -8.71 4.01
CA TRP A 91 15.74 -10.15 4.20
C TRP A 91 15.81 -10.55 5.68
N GLY A 92 15.29 -9.69 6.56
CA GLY A 92 15.34 -9.89 8.00
C GLY A 92 15.88 -8.68 8.76
N LEU A 93 15.87 -8.79 10.09
CA LEU A 93 16.44 -7.75 10.96
C LEU A 93 17.94 -7.69 10.73
N LYS A 94 18.47 -6.50 10.40
CA LYS A 94 19.91 -6.27 10.53
C LYS A 94 20.28 -6.53 11.98
N LYS A 95 21.15 -7.50 12.23
CA LYS A 95 21.81 -7.63 13.52
C LYS A 95 22.50 -6.30 13.81
N LYS A 96 22.12 -5.67 14.92
CA LYS A 96 22.89 -4.56 15.51
C LYS A 96 24.23 -5.10 15.99
#